data_AF-A0A7K0IYW2-F1
#
_entry.id   AF-A0A7K0IYW2-F1
#
_cell.length_a   1.000
_cell.length_b   1.000
_cell.length_c   1.000
_cell.angle_alpha   90.00
_cell.angle_beta   90.00
_cell.angle_gamma   90.00
#
_symmetry.space_group_name_H-M   'P 1'
#
loop_
_entity.id
_entity.type
_entity.pdbx_description
1 polymer ?
#
loop_
_entity_poly.entity_id
_entity_poly.type
_entity_poly.pdbx_seq_one_letter_code
_entity_poly.pdbx_strand_id
1 'polypeptide(L)' 'MSHDLWSIVLIIGAAGWITSSIFFMFRAFPERDIFNSASGMRWGGAVVVSFVVWIIGMLNA' A
#
# COMPACT_ATOMS: atom_id res chain seq x y z
N MET A 1 -12.46 5.59 -21.91
CA MET A 1 -11.78 4.29 -21.85
C MET A 1 -10.42 4.37 -21.14
N SER A 2 -9.45 5.16 -21.61
CA SER A 2 -8.14 5.30 -20.92
C SER A 2 -8.27 5.96 -19.54
N HIS A 3 -9.03 7.05 -19.42
CA HIS A 3 -9.28 7.74 -18.15
C HIS A 3 -10.00 6.87 -17.12
N ASP A 4 -10.96 6.05 -17.56
CA ASP A 4 -11.67 5.12 -16.67
C ASP A 4 -10.73 4.07 -16.09
N LEU A 5 -9.79 3.57 -16.91
CA LEU A 5 -8.80 2.58 -16.50
C LEU A 5 -7.80 3.17 -15.50
N TRP A 6 -7.34 4.39 -15.73
CA TRP A 6 -6.48 5.11 -14.78
C TRP A 6 -7.18 5.46 -13.47
N SER A 7 -8.47 5.78 -13.53
CA SER A 7 -9.30 6.00 -12.33
C SER A 7 -9.41 4.72 -11.48
N ILE A 8 -9.55 3.56 -12.12
CA ILE A 8 -9.54 2.26 -11.42
C ILE A 8 -8.17 2.01 -10.77
N VAL A 9 -7.07 2.25 -11.49
CA VAL A 9 -5.71 2.11 -10.96
C VAL A 9 -5.48 3.02 -9.76
N LEU A 10 -5.94 4.27 -9.82
CA LEU A 10 -5.87 5.21 -8.71
C LEU A 10 -6.60 4.66 -7.46
N ILE A 11 -7.84 4.19 -7.63
CA ILE A 11 -8.64 3.66 -6.52
C ILE A 11 -8.00 2.40 -5.92
N ILE A 12 -7.52 1.48 -6.77
CA ILE A 12 -6.85 0.26 -6.32
C ILE A 12 -5.53 0.59 -5.60
N GLY A 13 -4.75 1.54 -6.12
CA GLY A 13 -3.52 2.01 -5.49
C GLY A 13 -3.79 2.59 -4.11
N ALA A 14 -4.78 3.47 -3.98
CA ALA A 14 -5.18 4.06 -2.71
C ALA A 14 -5.68 3.00 -1.71
N ALA A 15 -6.58 2.10 -2.14
CA ALA A 15 -7.09 1.03 -1.28
C ALA A 15 -5.98 0.05 -0.85
N GLY A 16 -5.08 -0.29 -1.78
CA GLY A 16 -3.89 -1.10 -1.51
C GLY A 16 -2.97 -0.43 -0.50
N TRP A 17 -2.76 0.87 -0.60
CA TRP A 17 -1.92 1.64 0.32
C TRP A 17 -2.53 1.69 1.73
N ILE A 18 -3.83 1.94 1.85
CA ILE A 18 -4.54 1.93 3.14
C ILE A 18 -4.47 0.54 3.79
N THR A 19 -4.83 -0.50 3.05
CA THR A 19 -4.86 -1.87 3.58
C THR A 19 -3.47 -2.36 3.98
N SER A 20 -2.46 -2.15 3.14
CA SER A 20 -1.07 -2.51 3.46
C SER A 20 -0.52 -1.73 4.66
N SER A 21 -0.89 -0.46 4.83
CA SER A 21 -0.48 0.35 5.99
C SER A 21 -1.06 -0.20 7.29
N ILE A 22 -2.35 -0.58 7.28
CA ILE A 22 -3.01 -1.23 8.40
C ILE A 22 -2.32 -2.56 8.74
N PHE A 23 -2.08 -3.41 7.73
CA PHE A 23 -1.40 -4.69 7.95
C PHE A 23 0.04 -4.49 8.43
N PHE A 24 0.76 -3.48 7.94
CA PHE A 24 2.10 -3.15 8.41
C PHE A 24 2.07 -2.80 9.90
N MET A 25 1.15 -1.93 10.35
CA MET A 25 1.03 -1.57 11.76
C MET A 25 0.78 -2.81 12.65
N PHE A 26 -0.16 -3.68 12.27
CA PHE A 26 -0.51 -4.84 13.10
C PHE A 26 0.46 -6.03 12.99
N ARG A 27 1.05 -6.28 11.83
CA ARG A 27 1.95 -7.45 11.63
C ARG A 27 3.41 -7.14 11.84
N ALA A 28 3.85 -5.90 11.61
CA ALA A 28 5.23 -5.52 11.89
C ALA A 28 5.44 -5.34 13.41
N PHE A 29 4.39 -4.98 14.15
CA PHE A 29 4.40 -4.82 15.61
C PHE A 29 3.33 -5.70 16.27
N PRO A 30 3.52 -7.03 16.30
CA PRO A 30 2.53 -7.95 16.87
C PRO A 30 2.38 -7.79 18.40
N GLU A 31 3.44 -7.37 19.08
CA GLU A 31 3.48 -7.14 20.52
C GLU A 31 4.18 -5.82 20.82
N ARG A 32 3.91 -5.25 21.99
CA ARG A 32 4.54 -4.01 22.43
C ARG A 32 6.06 -4.22 22.51
N ASP A 33 6.81 -3.30 21.89
CA ASP A 33 8.28 -3.33 21.81
C ASP A 33 8.88 -4.49 21.00
N ILE A 34 8.07 -5.31 20.30
CA ILE A 34 8.57 -6.36 19.39
C ILE A 34 8.35 -5.93 17.93
N PHE A 35 9.44 -5.76 17.20
CA PHE A 35 9.41 -5.55 15.76
C PHE A 35 9.73 -6.85 15.00
N ASN A 36 8.77 -7.33 14.22
CA ASN A 36 8.99 -8.46 13.32
C ASN A 36 9.52 -7.95 11.97
N SER A 37 10.84 -8.08 11.76
CA SER A 37 11.51 -7.60 10.54
C SER A 37 10.98 -8.25 9.26
N ALA A 38 10.66 -9.55 9.26
CA ALA A 38 10.14 -10.24 8.08
C ALA A 38 8.76 -9.70 7.66
N SER A 39 7.86 -9.53 8.62
CA SER A 39 6.57 -8.88 8.41
C SER A 39 6.73 -7.41 8.03
N GLY A 40 7.65 -6.69 8.68
CA GLY A 40 7.95 -5.30 8.40
C GLY A 40 8.43 -5.09 6.96
N MET A 41 9.35 -5.92 6.47
CA MET A 41 9.84 -5.85 5.10
C MET A 41 8.72 -6.17 4.10
N ARG A 42 7.90 -7.20 4.36
CA ARG A 42 6.83 -7.62 3.46
C ARG A 42 5.71 -6.58 3.36
N TRP A 43 5.19 -6.12 4.49
CA TRP A 43 4.08 -5.16 4.51
C TRP A 43 4.54 -3.73 4.25
N GLY A 44 5.74 -3.36 4.69
CA GLY A 44 6.36 -2.07 4.36
C GLY A 44 6.66 -1.97 2.86
N GLY A 45 7.17 -3.04 2.25
CA GLY A 45 7.32 -3.12 0.79
C GLY A 45 5.99 -3.00 0.06
N ALA A 46 4.93 -3.66 0.56
CA ALA A 46 3.59 -3.53 0.00
C ALA A 46 3.06 -2.08 0.08
N VAL A 47 3.27 -1.39 1.21
CA VAL A 47 2.92 0.04 1.37
C VAL A 47 3.61 0.89 0.30
N VAL A 48 4.91 0.71 0.12
CA VAL A 48 5.68 1.48 -0.88
C VAL A 48 5.18 1.21 -2.29
N VAL A 49 4.98 -0.06 -2.67
CA VAL A 49 4.50 -0.43 -4.01
C VAL A 49 3.10 0.13 -4.25
N SER A 50 2.17 -0.01 -3.30
CA SER A 50 0.82 0.54 -3.44
C SER A 50 0.82 2.06 -3.51
N PHE A 51 1.70 2.74 -2.77
CA PHE A 51 1.87 4.19 -2.88
C PHE A 51 2.32 4.60 -4.28
N VAL A 52 3.31 3.91 -4.86
CA VAL A 52 3.77 4.19 -6.23
C VAL A 52 2.66 3.97 -7.25
N VAL A 53 1.90 2.88 -7.14
CA VAL A 53 0.75 2.62 -8.02
C VAL A 53 -0.29 3.73 -7.90
N TRP A 54 -0.56 4.21 -6.69
CA TRP A 54 -1.50 5.30 -6.45
C TRP A 54 -1.03 6.60 -7.10
N ILE A 55 0.24 6.98 -6.93
CA ILE A 55 0.82 8.17 -7.57
C ILE A 55 0.74 8.07 -9.09
N ILE A 56 1.08 6.91 -9.68
CA ILE A 56 1.00 6.71 -11.12
C ILE A 56 -0.46 6.86 -11.60
N GLY A 57 -1.42 6.27 -10.88
CA GLY A 57 -2.84 6.46 -11.16
C GLY A 57 -3.25 7.94 -11.11
N MET A 58 -2.78 8.68 -10.11
CA MET A 58 -3.08 10.10 -9.93
C MET A 58 -2.53 10.98 -11.06
N LEU A 59 -1.35 10.63 -11.59
CA LEU A 59 -0.73 11.39 -12.67
C LEU A 59 -1.36 11.15 -14.05
N ASN A 60 -2.16 10.08 -14.20
CA ASN A 60 -2.70 9.67 -15.51
C ASN A 60 -4.24 9.63 -15.57
N ALA A 61 -4.95 9.76 -14.45
CA ALA A 61 -6.41 9.83 -14.38
C ALA A 61 -6.91 11.23 -14.76
#